data_AF-A0A257R026-F1
#
_entry.id   AF-A0A257R026-F1
#
_cell.length_a   1.000
_cell.length_b   1.000
_cell.length_c   1.000
_cell.angle_alpha   90.00
_cell.angle_beta   90.00
_cell.angle_gamma   90.00
#
_symmetry.space_group_name_H-M   'P 1'
#
loop_
_entity.id
_entity.type
_entity.pdbx_description
1 polymer ?
#
loop_
_entity_poly.entity_id
_entity_poly.type
_entity_poly.pdbx_seq_one_letter_code
_entity_poly.pdbx_strand_id
1 'polypeptide(L)'
;MIIRSFGHGQCELPEMHASALEMLDRRLLNALTTDDRSGYDQALIELHDLLDRNATPVPDDYLGTSDVIVPERGTDFAEAVALVLHGDIVQVST
;
A
#
# COMPACT_ATOMS: atom_id res chain seq x y z
N MET A 1 -0.43 4.01 12.61
CA MET A 1 -1.45 3.76 11.56
C MET A 1 -1.47 2.26 11.25
N ILE A 2 -2.64 1.65 11.03
CA ILE A 2 -2.75 0.21 10.75
C ILE A 2 -2.85 -0.03 9.25
N ILE A 3 -1.99 -0.89 8.73
CA ILE A 3 -1.88 -1.21 7.31
C ILE A 3 -2.21 -2.69 7.13
N ARG A 4 -3.06 -3.01 6.14
CA ARG A 4 -3.34 -4.39 5.75
C ARG A 4 -2.68 -4.69 4.43
N SER A 5 -1.89 -5.76 4.41
CA SER A 5 -1.46 -6.39 3.17
C SER A 5 -2.42 -7.53 2.86
N PHE A 6 -2.89 -7.62 1.62
CA PHE A 6 -3.48 -8.89 1.15
C PHE A 6 -2.38 -9.97 1.29
N GLY A 7 -2.65 -11.07 2.00
CA GLY A 7 -1.73 -12.21 2.12
C GLY A 7 -0.86 -12.31 3.38
N HIS A 8 -0.47 -11.22 4.07
CA HIS A 8 0.43 -11.29 5.24
C HIS A 8 -0.17 -10.75 6.55
N GLY A 9 -1.43 -10.29 6.53
CA GLY A 9 -2.13 -9.77 7.72
C GLY A 9 -1.99 -8.26 7.88
N GLN A 10 -2.16 -7.78 9.12
CA GLN A 10 -2.04 -6.37 9.46
C GLN A 10 -0.63 -6.07 9.98
N CYS A 11 -0.14 -4.86 9.71
CA CYS A 11 1.08 -4.32 10.27
C CYS A 11 0.81 -2.90 10.79
N GLU A 12 1.48 -2.51 11.87
CA GLU A 12 1.43 -1.15 12.39
C GLU A 12 2.63 -0.36 11.85
N LEU A 13 2.34 0.76 11.17
CA LEU A 13 3.35 1.71 10.72
C LEU A 13 3.35 2.94 11.64
N PRO A 14 4.51 3.38 12.15
CA PRO A 14 4.62 4.61 12.92
C PRO A 14 4.19 5.84 12.09
N GLU A 15 3.53 6.80 12.73
CA GLU A 15 3.03 8.01 12.06
C GLU A 15 4.14 8.85 11.41
N MET A 16 5.38 8.78 11.91
CA MET A 16 6.54 9.44 11.29
C MET A 16 6.82 8.95 9.85
N HIS A 17 6.34 7.75 9.49
CA HIS A 17 6.47 7.19 8.15
C HIS A 17 5.19 7.36 7.30
N ALA A 18 4.11 7.93 7.86
CA ALA A 18 2.86 8.16 7.14
C ALA A 18 3.08 9.04 5.91
N SER A 19 3.85 10.13 6.02
CA SER A 19 4.13 11.00 4.87
C SER A 19 4.94 10.32 3.77
N ALA A 20 5.82 9.37 4.12
CA ALA A 20 6.58 8.59 3.15
C ALA A 20 5.67 7.59 2.43
N LEU A 21 4.75 6.96 3.17
CA LEU A 21 3.74 6.08 2.61
C LEU A 21 2.80 6.83 1.66
N GLU A 22 2.27 7.99 2.06
CA GLU A 22 1.43 8.84 1.22
C GLU A 22 2.14 9.27 -0.08
N MET A 23 3.44 9.57 0.00
CA MET A 23 4.22 9.92 -1.17
C MET A 23 4.36 8.74 -2.14
N LEU A 24 4.57 7.53 -1.62
CA LEU A 24 4.66 6.30 -2.42
C LEU A 24 3.31 5.91 -3.02
N ASP A 25 2.22 6.03 -2.25
CA ASP A 25 0.84 5.84 -2.73
C ASP A 25 0.51 6.78 -3.90
N ARG A 26 0.79 8.08 -3.73
CA ARG A 26 0.56 9.08 -4.78
C ARG A 26 1.38 8.78 -6.04
N ARG A 27 2.61 8.30 -5.87
CA ARG A 27 3.48 7.90 -6.99
C ARG A 27 2.95 6.67 -7.71
N LEU A 28 2.43 5.69 -6.97
CA LEU A 28 1.81 4.48 -7.49
C LEU A 28 0.53 4.82 -8.25
N LEU A 29 -0.34 5.67 -7.71
CA LEU A 29 -1.53 6.19 -8.40
C LEU A 29 -1.20 7.01 -9.63
N ASN A 30 -0.19 7.86 -9.56
CA ASN A 30 0.27 8.61 -10.72
C ASN A 30 0.76 7.66 -11.81
N ALA A 31 1.56 6.66 -11.45
CA ALA A 31 2.04 5.65 -12.39
C ALA A 31 0.88 4.87 -13.04
N LEU A 32 -0.14 4.50 -12.26
CA LEU A 32 -1.36 3.85 -12.78
C LEU A 32 -2.14 4.75 -13.74
N THR A 33 -2.29 6.03 -13.42
CA THR A 33 -3.01 6.99 -14.28
C THR A 33 -2.23 7.39 -15.53
N THR A 34 -0.91 7.32 -15.52
CA THR A 34 -0.05 7.61 -16.69
C THR A 34 0.32 6.38 -17.52
N ASP A 35 -0.21 5.19 -17.21
CA ASP A 35 0.21 3.90 -17.80
C ASP A 35 1.72 3.61 -17.63
N ASP A 36 2.35 4.16 -16.59
CA ASP A 36 3.77 4.02 -16.33
C ASP A 36 4.07 2.75 -15.53
N ARG A 37 4.12 1.62 -16.24
CA ARG A 37 4.34 0.30 -15.61
C ARG A 37 5.63 0.21 -14.81
N SER A 38 6.69 0.86 -15.30
CA SER A 38 7.99 0.84 -14.61
C SER A 38 7.94 1.61 -13.29
N GLY A 39 7.30 2.79 -13.26
CA GLY A 39 7.14 3.56 -12.04
C GLY A 39 6.19 2.91 -11.06
N TYR A 40 5.18 2.19 -11.54
CA TYR A 40 4.29 1.38 -10.70
C TYR A 40 5.07 0.29 -9.96
N ASP A 41 5.84 -0.53 -10.70
CA ASP A 41 6.64 -1.62 -10.12
C ASP A 41 7.65 -1.09 -9.09
N GLN A 42 8.35 -0.01 -9.43
CA GLN A 42 9.29 0.65 -8.51
C GLN A 42 8.59 1.17 -7.25
N ALA A 43 7.47 1.90 -7.40
CA ALA A 43 6.72 2.44 -6.27
C ALA A 43 6.16 1.33 -5.37
N LEU A 44 5.67 0.24 -5.96
CA LEU A 44 5.18 -0.93 -5.22
C LEU A 44 6.30 -1.59 -4.41
N ILE A 45 7.47 -1.81 -5.02
CA ILE A 45 8.63 -2.39 -4.34
C ILE A 45 9.09 -1.50 -3.18
N GLU A 46 9.21 -0.18 -3.43
CA GLU A 46 9.61 0.81 -2.41
C GLU A 46 8.60 0.87 -1.25
N LEU A 47 7.30 0.82 -1.55
CA LEU A 47 6.24 0.80 -0.55
C LEU A 47 6.34 -0.43 0.34
N HIS A 48 6.50 -1.61 -0.23
CA HIS A 48 6.67 -2.81 0.57
C HIS A 48 8.01 -2.87 1.32
N ASP A 49 9.09 -2.31 0.77
CA ASP A 49 10.38 -2.20 1.48
C ASP A 49 10.27 -1.26 2.69
N LEU A 50 9.51 -0.16 2.57
CA LEU A 50 9.21 0.71 3.70
C LEU A 50 8.44 -0.02 4.80
N LEU A 51 7.44 -0.83 4.42
CA LEU A 51 6.68 -1.64 5.38
C LEU A 51 7.55 -2.72 6.03
N ASP A 52 8.35 -3.44 5.26
CA ASP A 52 9.22 -4.50 5.78
C ASP A 52 10.25 -3.96 6.79
N ARG A 53 10.76 -2.74 6.56
CA ARG A 53 11.78 -2.11 7.42
C ARG A 53 11.23 -1.39 8.63
N ASN A 54 10.04 -0.77 8.51
CA ASN A 54 9.54 0.19 9.50
C ASN A 54 8.18 -0.22 10.10
N ALA A 55 7.43 -1.11 9.46
CA ALA A 55 6.19 -1.60 10.02
C ALA A 55 6.45 -2.78 10.97
N THR A 56 5.66 -2.85 12.03
CA THR A 56 5.72 -3.94 13.00
C THR A 56 4.54 -4.87 12.74
N PRO A 57 4.75 -6.19 12.57
CA PRO A 57 3.63 -7.11 12.37
C PRO A 57 2.70 -7.07 13.57
N VAL A 58 1.39 -6.89 13.34
CA VAL A 58 0.39 -7.03 14.40
C VAL A 58 -0.13 -8.47 14.43
N PRO A 59 -0.55 -8.98 15.60
CA PRO A 59 -1.08 -10.34 15.73
C PRO A 59 -2.30 -10.53 14.82
N ASP A 60 -2.47 -11.74 14.29
CA ASP A 60 -3.61 -12.09 13.42
C ASP A 60 -4.99 -11.98 14.14
N ASP A 61 -4.99 -12.00 15.47
CA ASP A 61 -6.17 -11.80 16.33
C ASP A 61 -6.55 -10.30 16.50
N TYR A 62 -5.75 -9.38 15.97
CA TYR A 62 -6.05 -7.96 15.97
C TYR A 62 -7.20 -7.67 14.99
N LEU A 63 -8.37 -7.33 15.52
CA LEU A 63 -9.57 -6.94 14.75
C LEU A 63 -9.71 -5.41 14.63
N GLY A 64 -8.60 -4.70 14.42
CA GLY A 64 -8.61 -3.26 14.24
C GLY A 64 -9.00 -2.86 12.82
N THR A 65 -9.73 -1.74 12.67
CA THR A 65 -9.98 -1.13 11.35
C THR A 65 -8.63 -0.84 10.68
N SER A 66 -8.46 -1.35 9.46
CA SER A 66 -7.28 -1.05 8.65
C SER A 66 -7.46 0.34 8.06
N ASP A 67 -6.48 1.20 8.28
CA ASP A 67 -6.49 2.57 7.76
C ASP A 67 -6.06 2.59 6.28
N VAL A 68 -5.15 1.69 5.90
CA VAL A 68 -4.64 1.55 4.52
C VAL A 68 -4.61 0.09 4.09
N ILE A 69 -4.97 -0.13 2.82
CA ILE A 69 -4.92 -1.43 2.14
C ILE A 69 -3.84 -1.36 1.05
N VAL A 70 -2.89 -2.28 1.11
CA VAL A 70 -1.75 -2.32 0.18
C VAL A 70 -1.87 -3.56 -0.73
N PRO A 71 -1.76 -3.39 -2.06
CA PRO A 71 -1.76 -4.52 -2.99
C PRO A 71 -0.51 -5.39 -2.79
N GLU A 72 -0.61 -6.68 -3.11
CA GLU A 72 0.53 -7.60 -2.97
C GLU A 72 1.69 -7.23 -3.91
N ARG A 73 2.93 -7.58 -3.52
CA ARG A 73 4.15 -7.35 -4.33
C ARG A 73 4.06 -7.94 -5.74
N GLY A 74 3.21 -8.95 -5.95
CA GLY A 74 3.01 -9.63 -7.24
C GLY A 74 1.79 -9.15 -8.03
N THR A 75 1.10 -8.10 -7.58
CA THR A 75 -0.09 -7.58 -8.27
C THR A 75 0.33 -7.03 -9.64
N ASP A 76 -0.26 -7.56 -10.72
CA ASP A 76 0.00 -7.04 -12.06
C ASP A 76 -0.57 -5.63 -12.20
N PHE A 77 0.06 -4.81 -13.04
CA PHE A 77 -0.40 -3.45 -13.33
C PHE A 77 -1.89 -3.40 -13.69
N ALA A 78 -2.37 -4.31 -14.54
CA ALA A 78 -3.77 -4.35 -14.94
C ALA A 78 -4.71 -4.68 -13.78
N GLU A 79 -4.26 -5.55 -12.87
CA GLU A 79 -5.02 -5.92 -11.67
C GLU A 79 -5.05 -4.75 -10.66
N ALA A 80 -3.93 -4.06 -10.48
CA ALA A 80 -3.84 -2.86 -9.66
C ALA A 80 -4.72 -1.73 -10.19
N VAL A 81 -4.76 -1.51 -11.51
CA VAL A 81 -5.70 -0.57 -12.13
C VAL A 81 -7.14 -0.97 -11.80
N ALA A 82 -7.50 -2.26 -11.90
CA ALA A 82 -8.83 -2.73 -11.58
C ALA A 82 -9.20 -2.49 -10.10
N LEU A 83 -8.26 -2.71 -9.18
CA LEU A 83 -8.43 -2.45 -7.75
C LEU A 83 -8.64 -0.95 -7.46
N VAL A 84 -7.90 -0.04 -8.13
CA VAL A 84 -8.09 1.41 -7.99
C VAL A 84 -9.47 1.80 -8.48
N LEU A 85 -9.88 1.27 -9.63
CA LEU A 85 -11.20 1.54 -10.22
C LEU A 85 -12.34 1.01 -9.35
N HIS A 86 -12.12 -0.08 -8.62
CA HIS A 86 -13.10 -0.62 -7.68
C HIS A 86 -13.19 0.20 -6.38
N GLY A 87 -12.21 1.07 -6.12
CA GLY A 87 -12.10 1.83 -4.87
C GLY A 87 -11.67 0.96 -3.68
N ASP A 88 -11.12 -0.23 -3.92
CA ASP A 88 -10.71 -1.20 -2.89
C ASP A 88 -9.30 -0.94 -2.35
N ILE A 89 -8.49 -0.19 -3.11
CA ILE A 89 -7.23 0.41 -2.65
C ILE A 89 -7.49 1.89 -2.39
N VAL A 90 -7.54 2.24 -1.11
CA VAL A 90 -7.98 3.56 -0.66
C VAL A 90 -6.79 4.44 -0.31
N GLN A 91 -6.75 5.55 -1.04
CA GLN A 91 -6.23 6.87 -0.69
C GLN A 91 -6.26 7.11 0.82
N VAL A 92 -5.09 7.41 1.41
CA VAL A 92 -4.97 7.85 2.79
C VAL A 92 -5.95 9.01 3.02
N SER A 93 -7.01 8.75 3.77
CA SER A 93 -8.04 9.75 4.03
C SER A 93 -7.46 10.74 5.04
N THR A 94 -7.17 11.95 4.56
CA THR A 94 -6.85 13.11 5.42
C THR A 94 -8.00 13.42 6.37
#